data_AF-A0A2D4G1A0-F1
#
_entry.id   AF-A0A2D4G1A0-F1
#
_cell.length_a   1.000
_cell.length_b   1.000
_cell.length_c   1.000
_cell.angle_alpha   90.00
_cell.angle_beta   90.00
_cell.angle_gamma   90.00
#
_symmetry.space_group_name_H-M   'P 1'
#
loop_
_entity.id
_entity.type
_entity.pdbx_description
1 polymer ?
#
loop_
_entity_poly.entity_id
_entity_poly.type
_entity_poly.pdbx_seq_one_letter_code
_entity_poly.pdbx_strand_id
1 'polypeptide(L)'
;GLTVKQFKKINGFANGFWGWGGEDDDLWNRVHYAGYLVTRPEGDTGRYKSIPHHHRGEVQFLGRYALLRKSKERQELDGLNNLNYFPNITYDSLYKNITVNLSPELALVSEY
;
A
#
# COMPACT_ATOMS: atom_id res chain seq x y z
N GLY A 1 -0.26 7.78 -11.31
CA GLY A 1 0.72 7.02 -10.50
C GLY A 1 1.60 7.98 -9.71
N LEU A 2 2.44 7.46 -8.81
CA LEU A 2 3.39 8.26 -8.03
C LEU A 2 4.78 8.21 -8.66
N THR A 3 5.45 9.35 -8.78
CA THR A 3 6.87 9.39 -9.11
C THR A 3 7.72 8.83 -7.97
N VAL A 4 8.96 8.41 -8.24
CA VAL A 4 9.90 7.94 -7.21
C VAL A 4 10.07 9.00 -6.11
N LYS A 5 10.15 10.28 -6.47
CA LYS A 5 10.28 11.39 -5.51
C LYS A 5 9.05 11.52 -4.63
N GLN A 6 7.84 11.45 -5.20
CA GLN A 6 6.59 11.50 -4.44
C GLN A 6 6.46 10.29 -3.52
N PHE A 7 6.72 9.08 -4.03
CA PHE A 7 6.64 7.84 -3.26
C PHE A 7 7.61 7.85 -2.06
N LYS A 8 8.86 8.28 -2.26
CA LYS A 8 9.81 8.46 -1.15
C LYS A 8 9.37 9.55 -0.18
N LYS A 9 8.83 10.67 -0.67
CA LYS A 9 8.38 11.79 0.17
C LYS A 9 7.25 11.39 1.11
N ILE A 10 6.36 10.50 0.68
CA ILE A 10 5.24 10.01 1.50
C ILE A 10 5.60 8.81 2.38
N ASN A 11 6.87 8.38 2.38
CA ASN A 11 7.34 7.14 3.02
C ASN A 11 6.66 5.86 2.48
N GLY A 12 6.29 5.82 1.20
CA GLY A 12 5.63 4.67 0.59
C GLY A 12 4.27 4.30 1.22
N PHE A 13 3.89 3.03 1.06
CA PHE A 13 2.71 2.42 1.70
C PHE A 13 3.01 2.05 3.16
N ALA A 14 1.96 1.98 3.99
CA ALA A 14 2.04 1.41 5.33
C ALA A 14 2.27 -0.12 5.29
N ASN A 15 3.09 -0.65 6.20
CA ASN A 15 3.31 -2.09 6.35
C ASN A 15 2.30 -2.75 7.32
N GLY A 16 1.55 -1.96 8.10
CA GLY A 16 0.69 -2.47 9.16
C GLY A 16 -0.69 -3.00 8.73
N PHE A 17 -1.09 -2.90 7.45
CA PHE A 17 -2.39 -3.38 7.00
C PHE A 17 -2.35 -4.87 6.64
N TRP A 18 -2.83 -5.71 7.56
CA TRP A 18 -2.93 -7.16 7.39
C TRP A 18 -4.40 -7.60 7.36
N GLY A 19 -4.87 -8.03 6.18
CA GLY A 19 -6.28 -8.29 5.89
C GLY A 19 -6.86 -7.24 4.94
N TRP A 20 -8.15 -7.36 4.61
CA TRP A 20 -8.72 -6.53 3.54
C TRP A 20 -9.17 -5.13 3.98
N GLY A 21 -8.63 -4.14 3.26
CA GLY A 21 -9.12 -2.77 3.17
C GLY A 21 -8.48 -1.76 4.11
N GLY A 22 -8.43 -0.51 3.64
CA GLY A 22 -7.93 0.66 4.36
C GLY A 22 -6.50 1.07 3.99
N GLU A 23 -5.74 0.23 3.29
CA GLU A 23 -4.37 0.58 2.86
C GLU A 23 -4.38 1.63 1.74
N ASP A 24 -5.32 1.53 0.79
CA ASP A 24 -5.51 2.52 -0.28
C ASP A 24 -6.00 3.86 0.28
N ASP A 25 -6.87 3.83 1.29
CA ASP A 25 -7.34 5.02 2.00
C ASP A 25 -6.19 5.69 2.79
N ASP A 26 -5.30 4.89 3.40
CA ASP A 26 -4.10 5.39 4.06
C ASP A 26 -3.12 6.02 3.05
N LEU A 27 -2.90 5.38 1.89
CA LEU A 27 -2.10 5.95 0.81
C LEU A 27 -2.68 7.30 0.35
N TRP A 28 -3.99 7.39 0.18
CA TRP A 28 -4.66 8.64 -0.17
C TRP A 28 -4.38 9.73 0.86
N ASN A 29 -4.55 9.44 2.15
CA ASN A 29 -4.24 10.37 3.23
C ASN A 29 -2.77 10.83 3.21
N ARG A 30 -1.83 9.91 3.04
CA ARG A 30 -0.38 10.20 2.94
C ARG A 30 -0.04 11.13 1.79
N VAL A 31 -0.67 10.94 0.63
CA VAL A 31 -0.54 11.79 -0.56
C VAL A 31 -1.07 13.20 -0.26
N HIS A 32 -2.24 13.29 0.38
CA HIS A 32 -2.84 14.57 0.77
C HIS A 32 -2.02 15.31 1.83
N TYR A 33 -1.50 14.63 2.86
CA TYR A 33 -0.67 15.25 3.90
C TYR A 33 0.66 15.77 3.35
N ALA A 34 1.19 15.16 2.29
CA ALA A 34 2.34 15.67 1.57
C ALA A 34 2.04 16.83 0.61
N GLY A 35 0.78 17.28 0.54
CA GLY A 35 0.35 18.42 -0.28
C GLY A 35 0.22 18.10 -1.78
N TYR A 36 0.13 16.81 -2.14
CA TYR A 36 -0.07 16.41 -3.53
C TYR A 36 -1.56 16.36 -3.90
N LEU A 37 -1.84 16.63 -5.17
CA LEU A 37 -3.17 16.48 -5.76
C LEU A 37 -3.25 15.19 -6.57
N VAL A 38 -4.41 14.53 -6.50
CA VAL A 38 -4.66 13.33 -7.30
C VAL A 38 -5.36 13.70 -8.61
N THR A 39 -4.72 13.38 -9.72
CA THR A 39 -5.25 13.58 -11.07
C THR A 39 -5.84 12.29 -11.61
N ARG A 40 -6.91 12.39 -12.40
CA ARG A 40 -7.53 11.24 -13.10
C ARG A 40 -7.64 11.57 -14.59
N PRO A 41 -7.47 10.59 -15.50
CA PRO A 41 -7.77 10.78 -16.92
C PRO A 41 -9.23 11.19 -17.11
N GLU A 42 -9.50 12.03 -18.09
CA GLU A 42 -10.86 12.49 -18.40
C GLU A 42 -11.66 11.42 -19.16
N GLY A 43 -12.97 11.40 -18.89
CA GLY A 43 -13.95 10.59 -19.59
C GLY A 43 -13.66 9.09 -19.56
N ASP A 44 -13.77 8.46 -20.72
CA ASP A 44 -13.74 7.00 -20.87
C ASP A 44 -12.32 6.41 -20.93
N THR A 45 -11.30 7.28 -21.04
CA THR A 45 -9.88 6.89 -21.14
C THR A 45 -9.39 6.12 -19.92
N GLY A 46 -10.01 6.32 -18.76
CA GLY A 46 -9.63 5.69 -17.49
C GLY A 46 -10.37 4.37 -17.17
N ARG A 47 -11.19 3.83 -18.08
CA ARG A 47 -11.96 2.60 -17.81
C ARG A 47 -11.07 1.36 -17.86
N TYR A 48 -11.25 0.46 -16.89
CA TYR A 48 -10.57 -0.82 -16.81
C TYR A 48 -11.58 -1.96 -16.60
N LYS A 49 -11.22 -3.17 -17.02
CA LYS A 49 -12.06 -4.37 -16.86
C LYS A 49 -11.38 -5.35 -15.93
N SER A 50 -12.05 -5.70 -14.83
CA SER A 50 -11.59 -6.75 -13.91
C SER A 50 -11.80 -8.15 -14.50
N ILE A 51 -10.95 -9.09 -14.09
CA ILE A 51 -11.10 -10.50 -14.47
C ILE A 51 -12.29 -11.10 -13.68
N PRO A 52 -13.32 -11.69 -14.33
CA PRO A 52 -14.65 -11.93 -13.74
C PRO A 52 -14.79 -12.85 -12.51
N HIS A 53 -13.73 -13.47 -11.99
CA HIS A 53 -13.81 -14.44 -10.89
C HIS A 53 -12.74 -14.31 -9.81
N HIS A 54 -11.92 -13.25 -9.86
CA HIS A 54 -10.77 -13.10 -8.96
C HIS A 54 -11.09 -12.35 -7.66
N HIS A 55 -12.33 -11.90 -7.47
CA HIS A 55 -12.70 -11.02 -6.36
C HIS A 55 -13.90 -11.59 -5.60
N ARG A 56 -13.72 -12.69 -4.87
CA ARG A 56 -14.59 -12.95 -3.72
C ARG A 56 -14.20 -11.91 -2.67
N GLY A 57 -15.13 -11.03 -2.31
CA GLY A 57 -14.88 -10.02 -1.29
C GLY A 57 -14.48 -10.71 0.01
N GLU A 58 -13.26 -10.44 0.46
CA GLU A 58 -12.80 -10.95 1.75
C GLU A 58 -13.36 -10.13 2.90
N VAL A 59 -13.34 -10.72 4.09
CA VAL A 59 -13.82 -10.07 5.31
C VAL A 59 -12.94 -8.86 5.61
N GLN A 60 -13.56 -7.71 5.78
CA GLN A 60 -12.87 -6.46 6.09
C GLN A 60 -12.14 -6.58 7.43
N PHE A 61 -10.89 -6.13 7.46
CA PHE A 61 -10.12 -6.09 8.69
C PHE A 61 -10.66 -5.00 9.64
N LEU A 62 -11.27 -5.40 10.76
CA LEU A 62 -11.88 -4.45 11.71
C LEU A 62 -10.86 -3.45 12.29
N GLY A 63 -9.60 -3.87 12.45
CA GLY A 63 -8.51 -3.01 12.94
C GLY A 63 -8.12 -1.87 12.00
N ARG A 64 -8.60 -1.87 10.74
CA ARG A 64 -8.27 -0.83 9.75
C ARG A 64 -8.64 0.58 10.19
N TYR A 65 -9.71 0.74 10.99
CA TYR A 65 -10.13 2.06 11.43
C TYR A 65 -9.17 2.67 12.46
N ALA A 66 -8.59 1.85 13.34
CA ALA A 66 -7.56 2.30 14.27
C ALA A 66 -6.31 2.75 13.51
N LEU A 67 -5.93 1.95 12.50
CA LEU A 67 -4.82 2.25 11.58
C LEU A 67 -5.03 3.56 10.82
N LEU A 68 -6.22 3.77 10.24
CA LEU A 68 -6.57 4.96 9.47
C LEU A 68 -6.63 6.24 10.31
N ARG A 69 -7.19 6.16 11.53
CA ARG A 69 -7.26 7.31 12.43
C ARG A 69 -5.88 7.88 12.77
N LYS A 70 -4.86 7.02 12.80
CA LYS A 70 -3.47 7.39 13.10
C LYS A 70 -2.59 7.54 11.85
N SER A 71 -3.19 7.64 10.66
CA SER A 71 -2.47 7.67 9.38
C SER A 71 -1.35 8.71 9.35
N LYS A 72 -1.63 9.93 9.82
CA LYS A 72 -0.69 11.04 9.81
C LYS A 72 0.50 10.81 10.74
N GLU A 73 0.24 10.38 11.97
CA GLU A 73 1.26 10.10 12.98
C GLU A 73 2.13 8.91 12.57
N ARG A 74 1.51 7.91 11.94
CA ARG A 74 2.17 6.69 11.47
C ARG A 74 3.03 6.88 10.24
N GLN A 75 2.74 7.87 9.40
CA GLN A 75 3.39 8.01 8.11
C GLN A 75 4.92 8.07 8.22
N GLU A 76 5.45 8.73 9.25
CA GLU A 76 6.91 8.84 9.47
C GLU A 76 7.52 7.56 10.10
N LEU A 77 6.70 6.74 10.75
CA LEU A 77 7.13 5.56 11.52
C LEU A 77 6.99 4.25 10.74
N ASP A 78 5.97 4.15 9.89
CA ASP A 78 5.57 2.94 9.18
C ASP A 78 5.52 3.19 7.67
N GLY A 79 6.44 2.56 6.94
CA GLY A 79 6.42 2.48 5.49
C GLY A 79 7.76 2.05 4.89
N LEU A 80 8.24 2.78 3.89
CA LEU A 80 9.47 2.41 3.16
C LEU A 80 10.71 2.36 4.06
N ASN A 81 10.78 3.24 5.07
CA ASN A 81 11.91 3.34 5.98
C ASN A 81 12.08 2.15 6.94
N ASN A 82 11.02 1.40 7.22
CA ASN A 82 11.04 0.25 8.14
C ASN A 82 10.56 -1.06 7.47
N LEU A 83 10.43 -1.08 6.14
CA LEU A 83 10.06 -2.25 5.37
C LEU A 83 11.15 -3.33 5.50
N ASN A 84 10.78 -4.50 6.02
CA ASN A 84 11.68 -5.61 6.28
C ASN A 84 11.23 -6.87 5.53
N TYR A 85 12.06 -7.35 4.58
CA TYR A 85 11.82 -8.59 3.84
C TYR A 85 13.12 -9.12 3.22
N PHE A 86 13.10 -10.40 2.85
CA PHE A 86 14.19 -11.06 2.12
C PHE A 86 13.64 -11.64 0.81
N PRO A 87 14.04 -11.12 -0.36
CA PRO A 87 13.52 -11.59 -1.64
C PRO A 87 14.30 -12.78 -2.20
N ASN A 88 13.57 -13.74 -2.77
CA ASN A 88 14.09 -14.70 -3.74
C ASN A 88 13.72 -14.22 -5.15
N ILE A 89 14.71 -14.12 -6.03
CA ILE A 89 14.55 -13.48 -7.34
C ILE A 89 14.85 -14.50 -8.45
N THR A 90 13.88 -14.67 -9.35
CA THR A 90 14.07 -15.42 -10.61
C THR A 90 13.70 -14.57 -11.82
N TYR A 91 14.23 -14.94 -12.98
CA TYR A 91 14.05 -14.21 -14.23
C TYR A 91 13.36 -15.12 -15.25
N ASP A 92 12.21 -14.68 -15.74
CA ASP A 92 11.48 -15.31 -16.84
C ASP A 92 11.54 -14.42 -18.08
N SER A 93 11.13 -14.95 -19.24
CA SER A 93 11.21 -14.20 -20.51
C SER A 93 10.33 -12.94 -20.54
N LEU A 94 9.21 -12.94 -19.79
CA LEU A 94 8.20 -11.88 -19.83
C LEU A 94 8.08 -11.09 -18.52
N TYR A 95 8.68 -11.57 -17.43
CA TYR A 95 8.60 -10.92 -16.13
C TYR A 95 9.76 -11.32 -15.23
N LYS A 96 9.95 -10.55 -14.15
CA LYS A 96 10.85 -10.89 -13.06
C LYS A 96 10.00 -11.35 -11.88
N ASN A 97 10.26 -12.55 -11.36
CA ASN A 97 9.60 -13.02 -10.15
C ASN A 97 10.39 -12.57 -8.93
N ILE A 98 9.70 -12.00 -7.95
CA ILE A 98 10.27 -11.61 -6.67
C ILE A 98 9.35 -12.23 -5.60
N THR A 99 9.75 -13.40 -5.11
CA THR A 99 9.01 -14.10 -4.05
C THR A 99 9.54 -13.62 -2.70
N VAL A 100 8.62 -13.22 -1.82
CA VAL A 100 8.91 -12.80 -0.46
C VAL A 100 8.02 -13.55 0.51
N ASN A 101 8.54 -13.84 1.71
CA ASN A 101 7.71 -14.29 2.82
C ASN A 101 7.51 -13.10 3.76
N LEU A 102 6.25 -12.69 3.92
CA LEU A 102 5.87 -11.56 4.76
C LEU A 102 4.94 -12.06 5.86
N SER A 103 5.09 -11.51 7.06
CA SER A 103 4.20 -11.77 8.18
C SER A 103 3.97 -10.51 9.01
N PRO A 104 2.86 -10.42 9.78
CA PRO A 104 2.57 -9.26 10.61
C PRO A 104 3.70 -8.86 11.57
N GLU A 105 4.48 -9.83 12.05
CA GLU A 105 5.59 -9.60 12.98
C GLU A 105 6.76 -8.84 12.34
N LEU A 106 6.85 -8.85 11.00
CA LEU A 106 7.85 -8.06 10.27
C LEU A 106 7.44 -6.60 10.12
N ALA A 107 6.15 -6.28 10.24
CA ALA A 107 5.70 -4.92 10.39
C ALA A 107 6.03 -4.50 11.83
N LEU A 108 7.19 -3.85 12.02
CA LEU A 108 7.70 -3.32 13.30
C LEU A 108 6.86 -2.14 13.79
N VAL A 109 5.58 -2.39 13.92
CA VAL A 109 4.55 -1.47 14.33
C VAL A 109 4.28 -1.81 15.79
N SER A 110 5.14 -1.32 16.68
CA SER A 110 4.89 -1.42 18.11
C SER A 110 3.63 -0.64 18.45
N GLU A 111 2.56 -1.35 18.80
CA GLU A 111 1.37 -0.90 19.52
C GLU A 111 0.84 0.50 19.16
N TYR A 112 -0.25 0.53 18.38
CA TYR A 112 -1.11 1.70 18.30
C TYR A 112 -2.15 1.69 19.41
#